data_AF-C6V4E5-F1
#
_entry.id   AF-C6V4E5-F1
#
_cell.length_a   1.000
_cell.length_b   1.000
_cell.length_c   1.000
_cell.angle_alpha   90.00
_cell.angle_beta   90.00
_cell.angle_gamma   90.00
#
_symmetry.space_group_name_H-M   'P 1'
#
loop_
_entity.id
_entity.type
_entity.pdbx_description
1 polymer ?
#
loop_
_entity_poly.entity_id
_entity_poly.type
_entity_poly.pdbx_seq_one_letter_code
_entity_poly.pdbx_strand_id
1 'polypeptide(L)'
;MRLVVSRKNRNFHAQIIDDVSASTVYHVSTLNKDFVRKGGVLNSSIVVELAEYFVSRIPESLKGSKVVFDSGASAYHGLVALFAEKVRACLEF
;
A
#
# COMPACT_ATOMS: atom_id res chain seq x y z
N MET A 1 -10.51 -7.58 -7.25
CA MET A 1 -9.20 -7.13 -6.74
C MET A 1 -9.40 -6.09 -5.67
N ARG A 2 -8.76 -6.28 -4.52
CA ARG A 2 -8.82 -5.37 -3.37
C ARG A 2 -7.42 -4.93 -2.97
N LEU A 3 -7.26 -3.65 -2.69
CA LEU A 3 -6.06 -3.07 -2.09
C LEU A 3 -6.28 -2.96 -0.59
N VAL A 4 -5.70 -3.90 0.16
CA VAL A 4 -5.78 -3.97 1.61
C VAL A 4 -4.61 -3.21 2.23
N VAL A 5 -4.92 -2.27 3.13
CA VAL A 5 -3.93 -1.50 3.87
C VAL A 5 -4.01 -1.85 5.36
N SER A 6 -2.87 -2.15 5.96
CA SER A 6 -2.75 -2.45 7.38
C SER A 6 -1.66 -1.61 8.03
N ARG A 7 -2.08 -0.74 8.94
CA ARG A 7 -1.19 0.05 9.78
C ARG A 7 -1.03 -0.62 11.13
N LYS A 8 0.22 -0.82 11.54
CA LYS A 8 0.63 -1.16 12.92
C LYS A 8 1.45 0.00 13.51
N ASN A 9 1.77 -0.07 14.80
CA ASN A 9 2.47 1.01 15.51
C ASN A 9 3.81 1.40 14.87
N ARG A 10 4.55 0.42 14.34
CA ARG A 10 5.87 0.65 13.72
C ARG A 10 5.93 0.27 12.26
N ASN A 11 4.91 -0.39 11.72
CA ASN A 11 4.96 -0.99 10.40
C ASN A 11 3.71 -0.64 9.59
N PHE A 12 3.89 -0.58 8.28
CA PHE A 12 2.82 -0.36 7.33
C PHE A 12 2.92 -1.41 6.23
N HIS A 13 1.77 -1.99 5.88
CA HIS A 13 1.63 -3.04 4.89
C HIS A 13 0.53 -2.66 3.91
N ALA A 14 0.78 -2.92 2.63
CA ALA A 14 -0.17 -2.76 1.55
C ALA A 14 -0.14 -3.99 0.64
N GLN A 15 -1.29 -4.56 0.35
CA GLN A 15 -1.44 -5.79 -0.43
C GLN A 15 -2.54 -5.64 -1.48
N ILE A 16 -2.27 -6.08 -2.70
CA ILE A 16 -3.31 -6.28 -3.71
C ILE A 16 -3.63 -7.77 -3.73
N ILE A 17 -4.88 -8.08 -3.36
CA ILE A 17 -5.40 -9.44 -3.32
C ILE A 17 -6.43 -9.58 -4.44
N ASP A 18 -6.34 -10.68 -5.17
CA ASP A 18 -7.36 -11.08 -6.11
C ASP A 18 -8.32 -12.06 -5.44
N ASP A 19 -9.57 -11.63 -5.23
CA ASP A 19 -10.59 -12.43 -4.52
C ASP A 19 -11.07 -13.63 -5.32
N VAL A 20 -10.91 -13.64 -6.65
CA VAL A 20 -11.31 -14.75 -7.51
C VAL A 20 -10.34 -15.92 -7.38
N SER A 21 -9.04 -15.63 -7.44
CA SER A 21 -7.97 -16.61 -7.29
C SER A 21 -7.53 -16.82 -5.84
N ALA A 22 -8.09 -16.07 -4.89
CA ALA A 22 -7.71 -16.03 -3.48
C ALA A 22 -6.19 -15.85 -3.24
N SER A 23 -5.52 -15.16 -4.17
CA SER A 23 -4.06 -15.00 -4.17
C SER A 23 -3.64 -13.55 -4.01
N THR A 24 -2.48 -13.34 -3.38
CA THR A 24 -1.87 -12.00 -3.28
C THR A 24 -1.03 -11.74 -4.52
N VAL A 25 -1.46 -10.78 -5.34
CA VAL A 25 -0.80 -10.45 -6.61
C VAL A 25 0.41 -9.53 -6.36
N TYR A 26 0.30 -8.64 -5.37
CA TYR A 26 1.35 -7.69 -5.06
C TYR A 26 1.35 -7.33 -3.58
N HIS A 27 2.52 -7.24 -2.98
CA HIS A 27 2.68 -6.91 -1.56
C HIS A 27 3.89 -6.02 -1.33
N VAL A 28 3.68 -4.97 -0.57
CA VAL A 28 4.73 -4.04 -0.13
C VAL A 28 4.57 -3.79 1.35
N SER A 29 5.70 -3.75 2.05
CA SER A 29 5.72 -3.39 3.46
C SER A 29 6.99 -2.67 3.84
N THR A 30 6.93 -1.94 4.95
CA THR A 30 8.12 -1.33 5.60
C THR A 30 9.15 -2.35 6.09
N LEU A 31 8.84 -3.66 6.05
CA LEU A 31 9.71 -4.76 6.44
C LEU A 31 10.38 -5.43 5.22
N ASN A 32 10.05 -5.03 3.99
CA ASN A 32 10.70 -5.58 2.81
C ASN A 32 12.19 -5.25 2.83
N LYS A 33 13.03 -6.24 2.49
CA LYS A 33 14.49 -6.07 2.41
C LYS A 33 14.89 -4.99 1.42
N ASP A 34 14.11 -4.85 0.34
CA ASP A 34 14.32 -3.87 -0.72
C ASP A 34 13.87 -2.45 -0.34
N PHE A 35 13.14 -2.29 0.76
CA PHE A 35 12.71 -0.99 1.28
C PHE A 35 13.54 -0.64 2.52
N VAL A 36 14.63 0.12 2.31
CA VAL A 36 15.51 0.55 3.40
C VAL A 36 14.86 1.71 4.14
N ARG A 37 14.17 1.40 5.23
CA ARG A 37 13.59 2.40 6.12
C ARG A 37 14.68 3.17 6.87
N LYS A 38 14.76 4.49 6.67
CA LYS A 38 15.59 5.38 7.50
C LYS A 38 14.85 5.73 8.81
N GLY A 39 15.03 4.92 9.86
CA GLY A 39 14.57 5.23 11.23
C GLY A 39 13.57 4.24 11.84
N GLY A 40 13.17 4.47 13.11
CA GLY A 40 12.46 3.47 13.94
C GLY A 40 10.94 3.64 14.13
N VAL A 41 10.36 4.82 13.93
CA VAL A 41 8.91 5.12 14.17
C VAL A 41 8.19 5.43 12.86
N LEU A 42 6.96 4.96 12.70
CA LEU A 42 6.20 5.14 11.46
C LEU A 42 5.73 6.60 11.40
N ASN A 43 6.09 7.32 10.35
CA ASN A 43 5.71 8.71 10.13
C ASN A 43 5.17 8.92 8.71
N SER A 44 4.70 10.14 8.42
CA SER A 44 4.20 10.52 7.10
C SER A 44 5.24 10.31 6.00
N SER A 45 6.48 10.73 6.21
CA SER A 45 7.57 10.59 5.23
C SER A 45 7.80 9.14 4.80
N ILE A 46 7.87 8.20 5.75
CA ILE A 46 8.04 6.77 5.45
C ILE A 46 6.85 6.24 4.64
N VAL A 47 5.63 6.70 4.92
CA VAL A 47 4.44 6.25 4.20
C VAL A 47 4.40 6.84 2.79
N VAL A 48 4.85 8.08 2.59
CA VAL A 48 5.05 8.66 1.25
C VAL A 48 6.07 7.84 0.46
N GLU A 49 7.25 7.60 1.03
CA GLU A 49 8.30 6.79 0.38
C GLU A 49 7.80 5.38 0.05
N LEU A 50 7.03 4.77 0.95
CA LEU A 50 6.44 3.45 0.71
C LEU A 50 5.39 3.47 -0.40
N ALA A 51 4.58 4.53 -0.50
CA ALA A 51 3.59 4.70 -1.56
C ALA A 51 4.27 4.91 -2.92
N GLU A 52 5.32 5.72 -2.97
CA GLU A 52 6.13 5.91 -4.18
C GLU A 52 6.81 4.61 -4.60
N TYR A 53 7.39 3.88 -3.64
CA TYR A 53 7.94 2.56 -3.88
C TYR A 53 6.87 1.61 -4.43
N PHE A 54 5.68 1.59 -3.82
CA PHE A 54 4.55 0.79 -4.25
C PHE A 54 4.18 1.07 -5.70
N VAL A 55 4.04 2.34 -6.08
CA VAL A 55 3.69 2.77 -7.44
C VAL A 55 4.81 2.46 -8.44
N SER A 56 6.08 2.60 -8.05
CA SER A 56 7.22 2.32 -8.93
C SER A 56 7.34 0.83 -9.30
N ARG A 57 7.01 -0.05 -8.35
CA ARG A 57 7.20 -1.50 -8.43
C ARG A 57 5.92 -2.25 -8.76
N ILE A 58 4.81 -1.53 -8.92
CA ILE A 58 3.54 -2.16 -9.24
C ILE A 58 3.65 -2.88 -10.61
N PRO A 59 3.16 -4.12 -10.71
CA PRO A 59 3.08 -4.82 -11.99
C PRO A 59 2.34 -3.98 -13.03
N GLU A 60 2.85 -3.94 -14.25
CA GLU A 60 2.26 -3.18 -15.35
C GLU A 60 0.84 -3.66 -15.68
N SER A 61 0.58 -4.96 -15.49
CA SER A 61 -0.76 -5.56 -15.59
C SER A 61 -1.78 -5.02 -14.60
N LEU A 62 -1.34 -4.42 -13.48
CA LEU A 62 -2.21 -3.83 -12.47
C LEU A 62 -2.38 -2.31 -12.62
N LYS A 63 -1.51 -1.63 -13.39
CA LYS A 63 -1.61 -0.18 -13.58
C LYS A 63 -2.93 0.19 -14.25
N GLY A 64 -3.66 1.15 -13.68
CA GLY A 64 -4.99 1.55 -14.16
C GLY A 64 -6.09 0.51 -13.93
N SER A 65 -5.83 -0.57 -13.19
CA SER A 65 -6.88 -1.53 -12.82
C SER A 65 -7.81 -0.91 -11.79
N LYS A 66 -9.11 -1.20 -11.94
CA LYS A 66 -10.11 -0.88 -10.91
C LYS A 66 -9.94 -1.82 -9.73
N VAL A 67 -9.58 -1.26 -8.60
CA VAL A 67 -9.44 -1.99 -7.34
C VAL A 67 -10.39 -1.41 -6.30
N VAL A 68 -10.73 -2.20 -5.29
CA VAL A 68 -11.48 -1.68 -4.13
C VAL A 68 -10.48 -1.37 -3.03
N PHE A 69 -10.52 -0.15 -2.48
CA PHE A 69 -9.69 0.19 -1.34
C PHE A 69 -10.28 -0.35 -0.04
N ASP A 70 -9.50 -1.16 0.65
CA ASP A 70 -9.85 -1.81 1.91
C ASP A 70 -8.88 -1.31 2.99
N SER A 71 -9.39 -0.46 3.89
CA SER A 71 -8.59 0.08 5.01
C SER A 71 -8.52 -0.89 6.21
N GLY A 72 -9.15 -2.06 6.12
CA GLY A 72 -9.26 -3.04 7.19
C GLY A 72 -9.74 -2.42 8.50
N ALA A 73 -9.02 -2.72 9.59
CA ALA A 73 -9.27 -2.15 10.92
C ALA A 73 -8.73 -0.71 11.10
N SER A 74 -8.05 -0.15 10.09
CA SER A 74 -7.53 1.21 10.16
C SER A 74 -8.57 2.20 9.65
N ALA A 75 -8.82 3.27 10.40
CA ALA A 75 -9.65 4.35 9.90
C ALA A 75 -8.98 4.99 8.67
N TYR A 76 -9.80 5.38 7.68
CA TYR A 76 -9.35 6.16 6.52
C TYR A 76 -9.00 7.59 6.95
N HIS A 77 -7.86 7.74 7.59
CA HIS A 77 -7.37 9.00 8.14
C HIS A 77 -5.85 9.01 8.24
N GLY A 78 -5.27 10.22 8.33
CA GLY A 78 -3.85 10.45 8.53
C GLY A 78 -3.00 9.68 7.50
N LEU A 79 -2.17 8.76 8.00
CA LEU A 79 -1.25 7.97 7.18
C LEU A 79 -1.95 7.11 6.11
N VAL A 80 -3.12 6.53 6.43
CA VAL A 80 -3.85 5.66 5.48
C VAL A 80 -4.41 6.48 4.33
N ALA A 81 -5.00 7.63 4.63
CA ALA A 81 -5.50 8.56 3.62
C ALA A 81 -4.36 9.09 2.73
N LEU A 82 -3.23 9.44 3.33
CA LEU A 82 -2.04 9.91 2.62
C LEU A 82 -1.46 8.84 1.68
N PHE A 83 -1.42 7.58 2.11
CA PHE A 83 -1.03 6.47 1.23
C PHE A 83 -2.02 6.32 0.06
N ALA A 84 -3.32 6.33 0.35
CA ALA A 84 -4.37 6.16 -0.65
C ALA A 84 -4.33 7.26 -1.72
N GLU A 85 -4.11 8.51 -1.33
CA GLU A 85 -4.01 9.65 -2.27
C GLU A 85 -2.86 9.46 -3.27
N LYS A 86 -1.71 8.95 -2.81
CA LYS A 86 -0.56 8.66 -3.69
C LYS A 86 -0.83 7.49 -4.62
N VAL A 87 -1.46 6.43 -4.13
CA VAL A 87 -1.74 5.23 -4.94
C VAL A 87 -2.87 5.48 -5.96
N ARG A 88 -3.79 6.40 -5.68
CA ARG A 88 -4.82 6.85 -6.64
C ARG A 88 -4.26 7.39 -7.96
N ALA A 89 -3.03 7.89 -7.97
CA ALA A 89 -2.38 8.31 -9.21
C ALA A 89 -2.09 7.14 -10.18
N CYS A 90 -2.07 5.90 -9.68
CA CYS A 90 -1.70 4.71 -10.45
C CYS A 90 -2.83 3.68 -10.56
N LEU A 91 -3.71 3.60 -9.57
CA LEU A 91 -4.85 2.69 -9.52
C LEU A 91 -6.16 3.47 -9.42
N GLU A 92 -7.22 2.96 -10.06
CA GLU A 92 -8.55 3.56 -9.97
C GLU A 92 -9.33 2.94 -8.80
N PHE A 93 -9.61 3.75 -7.76
CA PHE A 93 -10.45 3.39 -6.60
C PHE A 93 -10.95 4.60 -5.78
#